data_AF-A0A1F8U4S7-F1
#
_entry.id   AF-A0A1F8U4S7-F1
#
_cell.length_a   1.000
_cell.length_b   1.000
_cell.length_c   1.000
_cell.angle_alpha   90.00
_cell.angle_beta   90.00
_cell.angle_gamma   90.00
#
_symmetry.space_group_name_H-M   'P 1'
#
loop_
_entity.id
_entity.type
_entity.pdbx_description
1 polymer ?
#
loop_
_entity_poly.entity_id
_entity_poly.type
_entity_poly.pdbx_seq_one_letter_code
_entity_poly.pdbx_strand_id
1 'polypeptide(L)'
;MSIKELRRRKVARAVFTQAWSYNKKTELYRLSFASSLKLAWKTVRSIIKLIHTKLRGVTHGGRQLLLQRLNRCTLEQVALSFKRDYNNAYDRNAVQIIATSVKTGSSAILGYLSSKLAVDVANALDKGRQAVILTWGVTGADKQFCGCNLTYAIQ
;
A
#
# COMPACT_ATOMS: atom_id res chain seq x y z
N MET A 1 5.72 36.71 16.55
CA MET A 1 6.12 35.54 15.72
C MET A 1 5.75 35.81 14.27
N SER A 2 6.66 35.61 13.31
CA SER A 2 6.42 35.93 11.88
C SER A 2 5.46 34.95 11.20
N ILE A 3 4.69 35.43 10.20
CA ILE A 3 3.84 34.60 9.32
C ILE A 3 4.64 33.49 8.65
N LYS A 4 5.90 33.77 8.27
CA LYS A 4 6.80 32.78 7.65
C LYS A 4 7.10 31.61 8.59
N GLU A 5 7.30 31.91 9.88
CA GLU A 5 7.56 30.93 10.91
C GLU A 5 6.31 30.08 11.22
N LEU A 6 5.14 30.71 11.28
CA LEU A 6 3.86 29.99 11.42
C LEU A 6 3.63 28.99 10.29
N ARG A 7 3.90 29.38 9.03
CA ARG A 7 3.79 28.48 7.87
C ARG A 7 4.78 27.31 7.97
N ARG A 8 6.04 27.56 8.35
CA ARG A 8 7.05 26.51 8.53
C ARG A 8 6.62 25.49 9.59
N ARG A 9 6.16 25.95 10.75
CA ARG A 9 5.67 25.08 11.83
C ARG A 9 4.47 24.25 11.41
N LYS A 10 3.52 24.84 10.67
CA LYS A 10 2.35 24.13 10.15
C LYS A 10 2.75 22.99 9.20
N VAL A 11 3.67 23.25 8.28
CA VAL A 11 4.19 22.23 7.36
C VAL A 11 4.96 21.15 8.12
N ALA A 12 5.88 21.54 9.01
CA ALA A 12 6.64 20.58 9.81
C ALA A 12 5.72 19.68 10.62
N ARG A 13 4.73 20.24 11.33
CA ARG A 13 3.71 19.47 12.07
C ARG A 13 3.00 18.47 11.16
N ALA A 14 2.52 18.90 9.99
CA ALA A 14 1.83 18.01 9.05
C ALA A 14 2.74 16.86 8.58
N VAL A 15 4.01 17.14 8.31
CA VAL A 15 5.00 16.14 7.89
C VAL A 15 5.27 15.14 9.01
N PHE A 16 5.49 15.59 10.24
CA PHE A 16 5.73 14.68 11.37
C PHE A 16 4.50 13.82 11.68
N THR A 17 3.29 14.40 11.66
CA THR A 17 2.05 13.64 11.86
C THR A 17 1.86 12.57 10.77
N GLN A 18 2.09 12.90 9.50
CA GLN A 18 1.99 11.94 8.41
C GLN A 18 3.09 10.86 8.47
N ALA A 19 4.33 11.26 8.74
CA ALA A 19 5.46 10.32 8.86
C ALA A 19 5.23 9.32 9.99
N TRP A 20 4.72 9.78 11.13
CA TRP A 20 4.32 8.92 12.24
C TRP A 20 3.21 7.94 11.82
N SER A 21 2.18 8.42 11.10
CA SER A 21 1.11 7.56 10.59
C SER A 21 1.64 6.49 9.63
N TYR A 22 2.53 6.86 8.71
CA TYR A 22 3.13 5.90 7.77
C TYR A 22 4.00 4.89 8.50
N ASN A 23 4.87 5.34 9.40
CA ASN A 23 5.75 4.44 10.14
C ASN A 23 4.96 3.46 11.01
N LYS A 24 3.95 3.92 11.77
CA LYS A 24 3.10 3.04 12.59
C LYS A 24 2.30 2.03 11.76
N LYS A 25 1.76 2.44 10.62
CA LYS A 25 1.00 1.52 9.73
C LYS A 25 1.88 0.53 8.98
N THR A 26 3.18 0.81 8.90
CA THR A 26 4.18 -0.02 8.21
C THR A 26 5.18 -0.62 9.19
N GLU A 27 4.89 -0.58 10.50
CA GLU A 27 5.83 -0.90 11.59
C GLU A 27 6.47 -2.28 11.44
N LEU A 28 5.84 -3.17 10.66
CA LEU A 28 6.29 -4.55 10.50
C LEU A 28 6.83 -4.87 9.10
N TYR A 29 6.69 -3.96 8.12
CA TYR A 29 7.35 -4.08 6.82
C TYR A 29 7.76 -2.71 6.21
N ARG A 30 9.06 -2.42 6.31
CA ARG A 30 9.92 -1.76 5.31
C ARG A 30 9.83 -0.24 5.08
N LEU A 31 9.26 0.57 5.98
CA LEU A 31 9.63 1.99 6.01
C LEU A 31 10.25 2.37 7.34
N SER A 32 11.56 2.62 7.31
CA SER A 32 12.23 3.32 8.40
C SER A 32 11.57 4.69 8.62
N PHE A 33 11.64 5.21 9.84
CA PHE A 33 11.09 6.54 10.13
C PHE A 33 11.66 7.62 9.20
N ALA A 34 12.93 7.51 8.80
CA ALA A 34 13.56 8.38 7.82
C ALA A 34 12.90 8.28 6.43
N SER A 35 12.59 7.08 5.94
CA SER A 35 11.87 6.91 4.68
C SER A 35 10.42 7.40 4.77
N SER A 36 9.78 7.21 5.93
CA SER A 36 8.43 7.75 6.22
C SER A 36 8.42 9.28 6.23
N LEU A 37 9.46 9.92 6.78
CA LEU A 37 9.66 11.38 6.73
C LEU A 37 9.81 11.87 5.29
N LYS A 38 10.65 11.20 4.48
CA LYS A 38 10.83 11.53 3.06
C LYS A 38 9.50 11.41 2.30
N LEU A 39 8.73 10.34 2.56
CA LEU A 39 7.41 10.16 1.95
C LEU A 39 6.47 11.29 2.36
N ALA A 40 6.34 11.53 3.67
CA ALA A 40 5.44 12.53 4.22
C ALA A 40 5.76 13.94 3.70
N TRP A 41 7.05 14.29 3.60
CA TRP A 41 7.47 15.54 2.97
C TRP A 41 6.99 15.65 1.53
N LYS A 42 7.27 14.63 0.70
CA LYS A 42 6.85 14.60 -0.70
C LYS A 42 5.32 14.65 -0.84
N THR A 43 4.57 13.98 0.04
CA THR A 43 3.10 14.00 0.04
C THR A 43 2.53 15.35 0.47
N VAL A 44 3.00 15.93 1.58
CA VAL A 44 2.53 17.24 2.09
C VAL A 44 2.83 18.37 1.12
N ARG A 45 3.92 18.24 0.36
CA ARG A 45 4.31 19.21 -0.69
C ARG A 45 3.67 18.91 -2.04
N SER A 46 2.79 17.91 -2.13
CA SER A 46 2.12 17.48 -3.36
C SER A 46 3.07 17.08 -4.50
N ILE A 47 4.28 16.64 -4.16
CA ILE A 47 5.28 16.13 -5.12
C ILE A 47 4.92 14.70 -5.55
N ILE A 48 4.38 13.89 -4.63
CA ILE A 48 3.88 12.55 -4.91
C ILE A 48 2.36 12.54 -4.77
N LYS A 49 1.70 11.86 -5.70
CA LYS A 49 0.25 11.59 -5.65
C LYS A 49 -0.02 10.28 -4.93
N LEU A 50 -0.96 10.31 -3.99
CA LEU A 50 -1.53 9.09 -3.41
C LEU A 50 -2.55 8.50 -4.39
N ILE A 51 -2.42 7.21 -4.68
CA ILE A 51 -3.30 6.51 -5.63
C ILE A 51 -4.19 5.56 -4.83
N HIS A 52 -5.50 5.73 -5.00
CA HIS A 52 -6.52 4.85 -4.43
C HIS A 52 -7.01 3.87 -5.49
N THR A 53 -7.06 2.58 -5.18
CA THR A 53 -7.49 1.55 -6.13
C THR A 53 -8.12 0.35 -5.43
N LYS A 54 -8.76 -0.51 -6.23
CA LYS A 54 -9.32 -1.80 -5.80
C LYS A 54 -8.51 -2.95 -6.40
N LEU A 55 -8.34 -4.01 -5.61
CA LEU A 55 -7.75 -5.26 -6.09
C LEU A 55 -8.63 -5.91 -7.18
N ARG A 56 -7.96 -6.57 -8.13
CA ARG A 56 -8.57 -7.38 -9.19
C ARG A 56 -8.21 -8.85 -9.01
N GLY A 57 -9.02 -9.73 -9.60
CA GLY A 57 -8.80 -11.18 -9.53
C GLY A 57 -9.09 -11.81 -8.15
N VAL A 58 -9.79 -11.09 -7.27
CA VAL A 58 -10.07 -11.51 -5.88
C VAL A 58 -11.09 -12.65 -5.77
N THR A 59 -11.84 -12.94 -6.84
CA THR A 59 -12.86 -13.99 -6.90
C THR A 59 -12.30 -15.38 -7.19
N HIS A 60 -11.05 -15.46 -7.67
CA HIS A 60 -10.46 -16.72 -8.13
C HIS A 60 -9.56 -17.34 -7.05
N GLY A 61 -9.48 -18.68 -7.02
CA GLY A 61 -8.46 -19.43 -6.27
C GLY A 61 -8.45 -19.15 -4.76
N GLY A 62 -9.55 -19.45 -4.05
CA GLY A 62 -9.61 -19.37 -2.58
C GLY A 62 -9.44 -17.97 -1.97
N ARG A 63 -9.25 -16.92 -2.78
CA ARG A 63 -8.94 -15.55 -2.33
C ARG A 63 -10.10 -14.88 -1.58
N GLN A 64 -11.34 -15.30 -1.82
CA GLN A 64 -12.49 -14.82 -1.05
C GLN A 64 -12.40 -15.21 0.42
N LEU A 65 -12.04 -16.47 0.71
CA LEU A 65 -11.80 -16.92 2.08
C LEU A 65 -10.61 -16.18 2.70
N LEU A 66 -9.56 -15.92 1.91
CA LEU A 66 -8.42 -15.12 2.36
C LEU A 66 -8.83 -13.68 2.72
N LEU A 67 -9.70 -13.04 1.92
CA LEU A 67 -10.22 -11.71 2.19
C LEU A 67 -11.14 -11.66 3.41
N GLN A 68 -11.97 -12.68 3.63
CA GLN A 68 -12.79 -12.80 4.83
C GLN A 68 -11.93 -12.92 6.09
N ARG A 69 -10.83 -13.69 6.02
CA ARG A 69 -9.84 -13.76 7.12
C ARG A 69 -9.16 -12.40 7.31
N LEU A 70 -8.75 -11.76 6.23
CA LEU A 70 -8.11 -10.45 6.25
C LEU A 70 -9.02 -9.36 6.85
N ASN A 71 -10.34 -9.46 6.67
CA ASN A 71 -11.33 -8.53 7.24
C ASN A 71 -11.30 -8.48 8.78
N ARG A 72 -10.82 -9.56 9.41
CA ARG A 72 -10.69 -9.67 10.88
C ARG A 72 -9.31 -9.24 11.37
N CYS A 73 -8.40 -8.92 10.46
CA CYS A 73 -7.03 -8.52 10.79
C CYS A 73 -6.89 -7.01 10.82
N THR A 74 -6.05 -6.52 11.73
CA THR A 74 -5.64 -5.10 11.74
C THR A 74 -4.45 -4.87 10.80
N LEU A 75 -4.20 -3.60 10.46
CA LEU A 75 -3.02 -3.18 9.69
C LEU A 75 -1.70 -3.60 10.35
N GLU A 76 -1.69 -3.77 11.67
CA GLU A 76 -0.54 -4.21 12.47
C GLU A 76 -0.33 -5.72 12.43
N GLN A 77 -1.31 -6.50 11.96
CA GLN A 77 -1.21 -7.96 11.87
C GLN A 77 -0.85 -8.44 10.47
N VAL A 78 -1.20 -7.67 9.45
CA VAL A 78 -0.97 -8.03 8.05
C VAL A 78 -0.47 -6.84 7.26
N ALA A 79 0.69 -7.03 6.62
CA ALA A 79 1.26 -6.07 5.69
C ALA A 79 0.96 -6.49 4.25
N LEU A 80 0.62 -5.51 3.40
CA LEU A 80 0.48 -5.72 1.97
C LEU A 80 1.72 -5.21 1.24
N SER A 81 2.16 -5.95 0.23
CA SER A 81 3.27 -5.55 -0.63
C SER A 81 2.99 -5.85 -2.10
N PHE A 82 3.70 -5.14 -2.98
CA PHE A 82 3.70 -5.41 -4.41
C PHE A 82 4.74 -6.46 -4.75
N LYS A 83 4.39 -7.39 -5.63
CA LYS A 83 5.32 -8.36 -6.23
C LYS A 83 5.13 -8.39 -7.74
N ARG A 84 6.23 -8.27 -8.50
CA ARG A 84 6.20 -8.46 -9.95
C ARG A 84 5.89 -9.91 -10.29
N ASP A 85 4.99 -10.10 -11.25
CA ASP A 85 4.68 -11.37 -11.87
C ASP A 85 5.14 -11.36 -13.33
N TYR A 86 6.40 -11.71 -13.56
CA TYR A 86 7.00 -11.70 -14.89
C TYR A 86 6.47 -12.82 -15.80
N ASN A 87 5.89 -13.86 -15.22
CA ASN A 87 5.44 -15.06 -15.93
C ASN A 87 3.93 -15.03 -16.19
N ASN A 88 3.28 -13.88 -16.02
CA ASN A 88 1.85 -13.76 -16.24
C ASN A 88 1.55 -13.87 -17.74
N ALA A 89 0.71 -14.83 -18.11
CA ALA A 89 0.37 -15.10 -19.52
C ALA A 89 -0.49 -13.99 -20.18
N TYR A 90 -1.13 -13.13 -19.39
CA TYR A 90 -2.11 -12.15 -19.88
C TYR A 90 -1.61 -10.71 -19.82
N ASP A 91 -0.73 -10.38 -18.88
CA ASP A 91 -0.19 -9.02 -18.69
C ASP A 91 1.29 -9.06 -18.28
N ARG A 92 2.20 -8.65 -19.18
CA ARG A 92 3.64 -8.55 -18.92
C ARG A 92 4.00 -7.63 -17.74
N ASN A 93 3.13 -6.67 -17.44
CA ASN A 93 3.30 -5.72 -16.35
C ASN A 93 2.55 -6.15 -15.09
N ALA A 94 2.06 -7.39 -15.02
CA ALA A 94 1.28 -7.86 -13.88
C ALA A 94 2.01 -7.63 -12.55
N VAL A 95 1.27 -7.04 -11.61
CA VAL A 95 1.72 -6.81 -10.24
C VAL A 95 0.73 -7.48 -9.29
N GLN A 96 1.22 -8.48 -8.58
CA GLN A 96 0.51 -9.16 -7.51
C GLN A 96 0.54 -8.33 -6.22
N ILE A 97 -0.51 -8.51 -5.42
CA ILE A 97 -0.61 -7.97 -4.08
C ILE A 97 -0.51 -9.13 -3.10
N ILE A 98 0.53 -9.10 -2.29
CA ILE A 98 0.86 -10.15 -1.33
C ILE A 98 0.48 -9.67 0.05
N ALA A 99 -0.39 -10.41 0.73
CA ALA A 99 -0.59 -10.29 2.16
C ALA A 99 0.46 -11.11 2.89
N THR A 100 1.16 -10.48 3.83
CA THR A 100 2.14 -11.15 4.70
C THR A 100 1.69 -11.00 6.14
N SER A 101 1.47 -12.14 6.80
CA SER A 101 1.23 -12.18 8.23
C SER A 101 2.48 -11.71 8.96
N VAL A 102 2.30 -10.75 9.84
CA VAL A 102 3.39 -10.21 10.66
C VAL A 102 3.88 -11.23 11.67
N LYS A 103 2.96 -11.93 12.32
CA LYS A 103 3.27 -12.86 13.42
C LYS A 103 4.01 -14.11 12.92
N THR A 104 3.63 -14.60 11.75
CA THR A 104 4.07 -15.91 11.24
C THR A 104 4.93 -15.83 9.98
N GLY A 105 5.04 -14.66 9.33
CA GLY A 105 5.74 -14.49 8.05
C GLY A 105 5.04 -15.14 6.85
N SER A 106 3.95 -15.87 7.07
CA SER A 106 3.21 -16.55 6.00
C SER A 106 2.66 -15.54 5.01
N SER A 107 2.87 -15.82 3.73
CA SER A 107 2.48 -14.93 2.64
C SER A 107 1.45 -15.58 1.72
N ALA A 108 0.49 -14.80 1.24
CA ALA A 108 -0.52 -15.26 0.29
C ALA A 108 -0.86 -14.18 -0.74
N ILE A 109 -1.13 -14.59 -1.98
CA ILE A 109 -1.54 -13.69 -3.06
C ILE A 109 -3.02 -13.31 -2.85
N LEU A 110 -3.29 -12.04 -2.59
CA LEU A 110 -4.65 -11.51 -2.47
C LEU A 110 -5.31 -11.22 -3.82
N GLY A 111 -4.51 -10.89 -4.83
CA GLY A 111 -5.00 -10.48 -6.13
C GLY A 111 -3.95 -9.67 -6.88
N TYR A 112 -4.42 -8.86 -7.82
CA TYR A 112 -3.58 -8.07 -8.72
C TYR A 112 -4.01 -6.61 -8.72
N LEU A 113 -3.07 -5.73 -9.11
CA LEU A 113 -3.44 -4.39 -9.58
C LEU A 113 -4.21 -4.48 -10.90
N SER A 114 -5.01 -3.46 -11.21
CA SER A 114 -5.53 -3.31 -12.57
C SER A 114 -4.37 -3.12 -13.55
N SER A 115 -4.46 -3.72 -14.73
CA SER A 115 -3.41 -3.64 -15.78
C SER A 115 -2.94 -2.22 -16.04
N LYS A 116 -3.87 -1.26 -16.12
CA LYS A 116 -3.56 0.17 -16.31
C LYS A 116 -2.64 0.73 -15.22
N LEU A 117 -2.86 0.41 -13.94
CA LEU A 117 -2.03 0.88 -12.84
C LEU A 117 -0.78 0.03 -12.65
N ALA A 118 -0.84 -1.24 -13.06
CA ALA A 118 0.25 -2.18 -12.96
C ALA A 118 1.45 -1.72 -13.80
N VAL A 119 1.24 -1.03 -14.94
CA VAL A 119 2.31 -0.45 -15.76
C VAL A 119 3.25 0.46 -14.95
N ASP A 120 2.69 1.45 -14.24
CA ASP A 120 3.50 2.43 -13.51
C ASP A 120 4.23 1.80 -12.33
N VAL A 121 3.54 0.91 -11.61
CA VAL A 121 4.11 0.19 -10.47
C VAL A 121 5.17 -0.80 -10.95
N ALA A 122 4.93 -1.51 -12.05
CA ALA A 122 5.89 -2.44 -12.63
C ALA A 122 7.16 -1.73 -13.05
N ASN A 123 7.04 -0.64 -13.82
CA ASN A 123 8.15 0.20 -14.22
C ASN A 123 8.93 0.78 -13.03
N ALA A 124 8.26 1.05 -11.90
CA ALA A 124 8.93 1.49 -10.69
C ALA A 124 9.75 0.35 -10.06
N LEU A 125 9.13 -0.82 -9.87
CA LEU A 125 9.79 -2.00 -9.30
C LEU A 125 10.97 -2.49 -10.15
N ASP A 126 10.80 -2.53 -11.47
CA ASP A 126 11.82 -2.98 -12.42
C ASP A 126 13.04 -2.02 -12.44
N LYS A 127 12.83 -0.74 -12.10
CA LYS A 127 13.89 0.27 -11.92
C LYS A 127 14.47 0.33 -10.50
N GLY A 128 14.09 -0.61 -9.63
CA GLY A 128 14.52 -0.64 -8.23
C GLY A 128 13.93 0.48 -7.36
N ARG A 129 12.91 1.20 -7.84
CA ARG A 129 12.18 2.19 -7.05
C ARG A 129 11.17 1.52 -6.14
N GLN A 130 10.83 2.18 -5.05
CA GLN A 130 9.93 1.64 -4.04
C GLN A 130 8.48 2.05 -4.33
N ALA A 131 7.57 1.08 -4.36
CA ALA A 131 6.14 1.31 -4.29
C ALA A 131 5.63 0.81 -2.93
N VAL A 132 4.87 1.65 -2.21
CA VAL A 132 4.45 1.39 -0.84
C VAL A 132 2.94 1.47 -0.71
N ILE A 133 2.34 0.44 -0.12
CA ILE A 133 0.93 0.43 0.27
C ILE A 133 0.82 1.07 1.66
N LEU A 134 0.04 2.14 1.76
CA LEU A 134 -0.08 2.96 2.97
C LEU A 134 -1.30 2.61 3.79
N THR A 135 -2.39 2.26 3.12
CA THR A 135 -3.62 1.81 3.76
C THR A 135 -4.28 0.76 2.89
N TRP A 136 -5.02 -0.14 3.52
CA TRP A 136 -5.90 -1.07 2.84
C TRP A 136 -7.13 -1.32 3.70
N GLY A 137 -8.20 -1.79 3.07
CA GLY A 137 -9.44 -2.14 3.75
C GLY A 137 -10.24 -3.13 2.92
N VAL A 138 -10.74 -4.17 3.58
CA VAL A 138 -11.69 -5.11 2.97
C VAL A 138 -13.06 -4.45 2.92
N THR A 139 -13.78 -4.66 1.82
CA THR A 139 -15.14 -4.16 1.63
C THR A 139 -16.05 -5.30 1.18
N GLY A 140 -17.33 -5.21 1.49
CA GLY A 140 -18.31 -6.28 1.26
C GLY A 140 -18.77 -6.89 2.58
N ALA A 141 -19.84 -7.67 2.54
CA ALA A 141 -20.44 -8.30 3.71
C ALA A 141 -20.00 -9.78 3.83
N ASP A 142 -19.99 -10.32 5.06
CA ASP A 142 -19.51 -11.68 5.37
C ASP A 142 -20.25 -12.82 4.62
N LYS A 143 -21.40 -12.54 4.01
CA LYS A 143 -22.20 -13.48 3.20
C LYS A 143 -22.16 -13.21 1.69
N GLN A 144 -21.39 -12.22 1.24
CA GLN A 144 -21.23 -11.81 -0.16
C GLN A 144 -19.75 -11.79 -0.57
N PHE A 145 -19.48 -11.51 -1.85
CA PHE A 145 -18.13 -11.33 -2.35
C PHE A 145 -17.43 -10.13 -1.67
N CYS A 146 -16.25 -10.38 -1.12
CA CYS A 146 -15.37 -9.37 -0.58
C CYS A 146 -14.48 -8.79 -1.68
N GLY A 147 -14.26 -7.48 -1.61
CA GLY A 147 -13.21 -6.75 -2.32
C GLY A 147 -12.18 -6.19 -1.34
N CYS A 148 -11.09 -5.65 -1.86
CA CYS A 148 -10.10 -4.95 -1.06
C CYS A 148 -9.68 -3.67 -1.77
N ASN A 149 -9.77 -2.56 -1.04
CA ASN A 149 -9.30 -1.25 -1.48
C ASN A 149 -7.92 -1.01 -0.86
N LEU A 150 -7.06 -0.33 -1.59
CA LEU A 150 -5.75 0.10 -1.09
C LEU A 150 -5.40 1.50 -1.56
N THR A 151 -4.55 2.15 -0.77
CA THR A 151 -3.90 3.41 -1.11
C THR A 151 -2.40 3.17 -1.17
N TYR A 152 -1.75 3.64 -2.22
CA TYR A 152 -0.31 3.48 -2.38
C TYR A 152 0.36 4.72 -2.95
N ALA A 153 1.69 4.74 -2.85
CA ALA A 153 2.55 5.76 -3.41
C ALA A 153 3.78 5.10 -4.06
N ILE A 154 4.32 5.75 -5.10
CA ILE A 154 5.58 5.35 -5.75
C ILE A 154 6.62 6.43 -5.40
N GLN A 155 7.79 6.01 -4.89
CA GLN A 155 8.85 6.90 -4.37
C GLN A 155 10.01 7.13 -5.33
#